data_AF-A0A7G8PN56-F1
#
_entry.id   AF-A0A7G8PN56-F1
#
_cell.length_a   1.000
_cell.length_b   1.000
_cell.length_c   1.000
_cell.angle_alpha   90.00
_cell.angle_beta   90.00
_cell.angle_gamma   90.00
#
_symmetry.space_group_name_H-M   'P 1'
#
loop_
_entity.id
_entity.type
_entity.pdbx_description
1 polymer ?
#
loop_
_entity_poly.entity_id
_entity_poly.type
_entity_poly.pdbx_seq_one_letter_code
_entity_poly.pdbx_strand_id
1 'polypeptide(L)'
;MSDDDLHIEPEAVAASGQRLSELAGAAKVRNATYFTSQSPAAQGNPGFTSGSALVAFADVLHKHMDGFVDDLAHNSGEIIAAAQSVRKVDGETADGFNRELAALNGLAKHP
;
A
#
# COMPACT_ATOMS: atom_id res chain seq x y z
N MET A 1 8.51 34.82 4.86
CA MET A 1 8.91 33.43 5.11
C MET A 1 7.90 32.59 4.37
N SER A 2 8.34 31.61 3.57
CA SER A 2 7.50 30.86 2.63
C SER A 2 6.46 30.05 3.39
N ASP A 3 5.19 30.42 3.26
CA ASP A 3 4.05 29.54 3.52
C ASP A 3 4.07 28.45 2.44
N ASP A 4 4.98 27.49 2.58
CA ASP A 4 4.78 26.17 1.99
C ASP A 4 3.69 25.51 2.85
N ASP A 5 2.46 26.02 2.71
CA ASP A 5 1.26 25.41 3.25
C ASP A 5 1.13 24.05 2.57
N LEU A 6 1.63 23.03 3.26
CA LEU A 6 1.68 21.66 2.77
C LEU A 6 0.24 21.11 2.82
N HIS A 7 -0.55 21.42 1.79
CA HIS A 7 -1.88 20.87 1.61
C HIS A 7 -1.80 19.39 1.27
N ILE A 8 -1.73 18.56 2.30
CA ILE A 8 -1.96 17.12 2.19
C ILE A 8 -3.45 16.88 2.35
N GLU A 9 -4.08 16.21 1.38
CA GLU A 9 -5.44 15.67 1.49
C GLU A 9 -5.37 14.21 1.96
N PRO A 10 -5.47 13.92 3.28
CA PRO A 10 -5.14 12.59 3.78
C PRO A 10 -6.12 11.52 3.28
N GLU A 11 -7.37 11.90 3.00
CA GLU A 11 -8.37 10.98 2.45
C GLU A 11 -8.05 10.58 1.01
N ALA A 12 -7.61 11.52 0.17
CA ALA A 12 -7.20 11.23 -1.20
C ALA A 12 -5.93 10.37 -1.24
N VAL A 13 -4.98 10.61 -0.31
CA VAL A 13 -3.77 9.79 -0.15
C VAL A 13 -4.12 8.37 0.28
N ALA A 14 -4.99 8.22 1.30
CA ALA A 14 -5.46 6.91 1.74
C ALA A 14 -6.22 6.15 0.63
N ALA A 15 -7.08 6.83 -0.13
CA ALA A 15 -7.79 6.23 -1.26
C ALA A 15 -6.84 5.76 -2.36
N SER A 16 -5.77 6.52 -2.62
CA SER A 16 -4.72 6.13 -3.57
C SER A 16 -3.97 4.89 -3.09
N GLY A 17 -3.62 4.82 -1.80
CA GLY A 17 -3.06 3.63 -1.16
C GLY A 17 -3.99 2.42 -1.29
N GLN A 18 -5.28 2.58 -1.00
CA GLN A 18 -6.28 1.53 -1.14
C GLN A 18 -6.31 0.95 -2.57
N ARG A 19 -6.32 1.83 -3.58
CA ARG A 19 -6.33 1.43 -4.99
C ARG A 19 -5.07 0.69 -5.42
N LEU A 20 -3.90 1.08 -4.89
CA LEU A 20 -2.65 0.36 -5.10
C LEU A 20 -2.68 -1.03 -4.47
N SER A 21 -3.24 -1.15 -3.26
CA SER A 21 -3.42 -2.44 -2.58
C SER A 21 -4.31 -3.39 -3.38
N GLU A 22 -5.44 -2.89 -3.90
CA GLU A 22 -6.35 -3.65 -4.75
C GLU A 22 -5.67 -4.12 -6.05
N LEU A 23 -4.92 -3.23 -6.70
CA LEU A 23 -4.17 -3.56 -7.92
C LEU A 23 -3.10 -4.61 -7.65
N ALA A 24 -2.37 -4.50 -6.52
CA ALA A 24 -1.39 -5.49 -6.10
C ALA A 24 -2.06 -6.86 -5.87
N GLY A 25 -3.18 -6.90 -5.14
CA GLY A 25 -3.95 -8.13 -4.95
C GLY A 25 -4.40 -8.77 -6.26
N ALA A 26 -4.94 -7.97 -7.19
CA ALA A 26 -5.35 -8.45 -8.51
C ALA A 26 -4.15 -8.94 -9.35
N ALA A 27 -3.01 -8.25 -9.27
CA ALA A 27 -1.78 -8.64 -9.94
C ALA A 27 -1.29 -10.00 -9.43
N LYS A 28 -1.29 -10.24 -8.12
CA LYS A 28 -0.88 -11.51 -7.52
C LYS A 28 -1.71 -12.70 -8.04
N VAL A 29 -3.03 -12.53 -8.06
CA VAL A 29 -3.95 -13.55 -8.59
C VAL A 29 -3.67 -13.86 -10.06
N ARG A 30 -3.48 -12.83 -10.89
CA ARG A 30 -3.16 -13.02 -12.32
C ARG A 30 -1.81 -13.67 -12.50
N ASN A 31 -0.82 -13.23 -11.74
CA ASN A 31 0.55 -13.73 -11.82
C ASN A 31 0.59 -15.25 -11.62
N ALA A 32 -0.10 -15.75 -10.59
CA ALA A 32 -0.20 -17.18 -10.33
C ALA A 32 -0.72 -17.98 -11.55
N THR A 33 -1.63 -17.41 -12.35
CA THR A 33 -2.19 -18.12 -13.52
C THR A 33 -1.20 -18.26 -14.68
N TYR A 34 -0.28 -17.30 -14.86
CA TYR A 34 0.70 -17.33 -15.94
C TYR A 34 1.73 -18.45 -15.81
N PHE A 35 1.98 -18.92 -14.58
CA PHE A 35 2.95 -19.97 -14.29
C PHE A 35 2.35 -21.38 -14.14
N THR A 36 1.04 -21.55 -14.39
CA THR A 36 0.36 -22.86 -14.25
C THR A 36 0.67 -23.85 -15.38
N SER A 37 1.04 -23.34 -16.57
CA SER A 37 1.17 -24.17 -17.78
C SER A 37 2.55 -24.77 -17.99
N GLN A 38 3.59 -24.29 -17.29
CA GLN A 38 4.97 -24.71 -17.50
C GLN A 38 5.26 -26.17 -17.16
N SER A 39 4.71 -26.67 -16.03
CA SER A 39 4.94 -28.04 -15.59
C SER A 39 4.25 -29.07 -16.51
N PRO A 40 2.96 -28.89 -16.88
CA PRO A 40 2.33 -29.73 -17.91
C PRO A 40 3.04 -29.67 -19.27
N ALA A 41 3.50 -28.49 -19.71
CA ALA A 41 4.20 -28.34 -20.98
C ALA A 41 5.55 -29.08 -21.00
N ALA A 42 6.29 -29.05 -19.89
CA ALA A 42 7.54 -29.81 -19.76
C ALA A 42 7.31 -31.32 -19.72
N GLN A 43 6.28 -31.78 -19.00
CA GLN A 43 5.92 -33.20 -18.93
C GLN A 43 5.42 -33.76 -20.27
N GLY A 44 4.70 -32.96 -21.05
CA GLY A 44 4.20 -33.33 -22.37
C GLY A 44 5.27 -33.45 -23.46
N ASN A 45 6.51 -33.02 -23.20
CA ASN A 45 7.62 -33.08 -24.15
C ASN A 45 8.85 -33.82 -23.59
N PRO A 46 8.75 -35.14 -23.28
CA PRO A 46 9.89 -35.92 -22.81
C PRO A 46 11.02 -35.91 -23.85
N GLY A 47 12.24 -35.54 -23.43
CA GLY A 47 13.42 -35.47 -24.30
C GLY A 47 13.81 -34.05 -24.74
N PHE A 48 12.95 -33.05 -24.50
CA PHE A 48 13.34 -31.64 -24.69
C PHE A 48 14.24 -31.20 -23.53
N THR A 49 15.55 -31.12 -23.78
CA THR A 49 16.59 -30.94 -22.74
C THR A 49 16.42 -29.65 -21.93
N SER A 50 15.75 -28.64 -22.49
CA SER A 50 15.49 -27.35 -21.84
C SER A 50 14.20 -27.32 -21.01
N GLY A 51 13.38 -28.37 -21.00
CA GLY A 51 12.09 -28.39 -20.29
C GLY A 51 12.22 -28.13 -18.79
N SER A 52 13.16 -28.79 -18.12
CA SER A 52 13.42 -28.57 -16.68
C SER A 52 13.99 -27.19 -16.39
N ALA A 53 14.87 -26.67 -17.26
CA ALA A 53 15.44 -25.34 -17.14
C ALA A 53 14.39 -24.24 -17.31
N LEU A 54 13.44 -24.43 -18.23
CA LEU A 54 12.30 -23.53 -18.43
C LEU A 54 11.37 -23.49 -17.21
N VAL A 55 11.06 -24.65 -16.61
CA VAL A 55 10.27 -24.71 -15.37
C VAL A 55 10.99 -23.98 -14.23
N ALA A 56 12.29 -24.26 -14.04
CA ALA A 56 13.08 -23.61 -13.00
C ALA A 56 13.17 -22.08 -13.19
N PHE A 57 13.37 -21.61 -14.42
CA PHE A 57 13.36 -20.19 -14.74
C PHE A 57 11.99 -19.56 -14.43
N ALA A 58 10.91 -20.22 -14.82
CA ALA A 58 9.57 -19.73 -14.61
C ALA A 58 9.21 -19.67 -13.12
N ASP A 59 9.65 -20.63 -12.31
CA ASP A 59 9.51 -20.60 -10.85
C ASP A 59 10.28 -19.43 -10.21
N VAL A 60 11.49 -19.13 -10.70
CA VAL A 60 12.28 -17.98 -10.24
C VAL A 60 11.58 -16.67 -10.61
N LEU A 61 11.12 -16.54 -11.85
CA LEU A 61 10.41 -15.35 -12.32
C LEU A 61 9.12 -15.13 -11.52
N HIS A 62 8.35 -16.19 -11.27
CA HIS A 62 7.14 -16.13 -10.45
C HIS A 62 7.44 -15.56 -9.06
N LYS A 63 8.49 -16.04 -8.39
CA LYS A 63 8.92 -15.53 -7.07
C LYS A 63 9.30 -14.04 -7.11
N HIS A 64 10.02 -13.61 -8.14
CA HIS A 64 10.41 -12.19 -8.26
C HIS A 64 9.19 -11.29 -8.48
N MET A 65 8.25 -11.72 -9.33
CA MET A 65 7.03 -10.97 -9.58
C MET A 65 6.12 -10.93 -8.34
N ASP A 66 6.01 -12.03 -7.60
CA ASP A 66 5.27 -12.07 -6.33
C ASP A 66 5.90 -11.15 -5.29
N GLY A 67 7.23 -11.16 -5.15
CA GLY A 67 7.95 -10.27 -4.24
C GLY A 67 7.72 -8.79 -4.58
N PHE A 68 7.80 -8.42 -5.87
CA PHE A 68 7.50 -7.06 -6.32
C PHE A 68 6.06 -6.63 -5.98
N VAL A 69 5.09 -7.53 -6.16
CA VAL A 69 3.69 -7.26 -5.83
C VAL A 69 3.48 -7.14 -4.31
N ASP A 70 4.18 -7.94 -3.52
CA ASP A 70 4.16 -7.87 -2.05
C ASP A 70 4.76 -6.55 -1.55
N ASP A 71 5.88 -6.09 -2.14
CA ASP A 71 6.47 -4.78 -1.84
C ASP A 71 5.50 -3.64 -2.18
N LEU A 72 4.80 -3.73 -3.31
CA LEU A 72 3.78 -2.74 -3.69
C LEU A 72 2.62 -2.71 -2.68
N ALA A 73 2.14 -3.89 -2.25
CA ALA A 73 1.10 -4.00 -1.24
C ALA A 73 1.58 -3.45 0.12
N HIS A 74 2.81 -3.74 0.54
CA HIS A 74 3.40 -3.21 1.76
C HIS A 74 3.46 -1.68 1.72
N ASN A 75 4.02 -1.11 0.65
CA ASN A 75 4.11 0.34 0.48
C ASN A 75 2.74 1.01 0.46
N SER A 76 1.72 0.35 -0.11
CA SER A 76 0.35 0.86 -0.07
C SER A 76 -0.20 0.94 1.37
N GLY A 77 0.15 -0.01 2.23
CA GLY A 77 -0.19 0.01 3.65
C GLY A 77 0.49 1.16 4.39
N GLU A 78 1.76 1.42 4.11
CA GLU A 78 2.50 2.56 4.68
C GLU A 78 1.88 3.91 4.27
N ILE A 79 1.43 4.05 3.01
CA ILE A 79 0.72 5.26 2.54
C ILE A 79 -0.58 5.47 3.32
N ILE A 80 -1.38 4.42 3.52
CA ILE A 80 -2.63 4.49 4.28
C ILE A 80 -2.34 4.85 5.75
N ALA A 81 -1.33 4.22 6.36
CA ALA A 81 -0.94 4.48 7.74
C ALA A 81 -0.46 5.92 7.93
N ALA A 82 0.36 6.44 7.01
CA ALA A 82 0.82 7.82 7.03
C ALA A 82 -0.36 8.81 6.94
N ALA A 83 -1.32 8.57 6.04
CA ALA A 83 -2.52 9.39 5.91
C ALA A 83 -3.37 9.37 7.20
N GLN A 84 -3.51 8.22 7.86
CA GLN A 84 -4.22 8.12 9.14
C GLN A 84 -3.49 8.87 10.26
N SER A 85 -2.15 8.82 10.28
CA SER A 85 -1.34 9.55 11.26
C SER A 85 -1.54 11.05 11.16
N VAL A 86 -1.58 11.62 9.95
CA VAL A 86 -1.83 13.06 9.75
C VAL A 86 -3.20 13.45 10.31
N ARG A 87 -4.25 12.70 9.96
CA ARG A 87 -5.61 12.96 10.47
C ARG A 87 -5.68 12.94 12.00
N LYS A 88 -4.94 12.03 12.64
CA LYS A 88 -4.92 11.92 14.09
C LYS A 88 -4.27 13.15 14.72
N VAL A 89 -3.13 13.60 14.19
CA VAL A 89 -2.44 14.80 14.67
C VAL A 89 -3.30 16.05 14.49
N ASP A 90 -3.97 16.19 13.34
CA ASP A 90 -4.87 17.31 13.08
C ASP A 90 -6.06 17.33 14.07
N GLY A 91 -6.64 16.16 14.33
CA GLY A 91 -7.71 15.99 15.32
C GLY A 91 -7.26 16.35 16.74
N GLU A 92 -6.11 15.83 17.17
CA GLU A 92 -5.53 16.15 18.49
C GLU A 92 -5.22 17.64 18.65
N THR A 93 -4.77 18.29 17.57
CA THR A 93 -4.48 19.73 17.53
C THR A 93 -5.78 20.54 17.65
N ALA A 94 -6.83 20.18 16.90
CA ALA A 94 -8.13 20.85 16.98
C ALA A 94 -8.78 20.70 18.37
N ASP A 95 -8.70 19.51 18.97
CA ASP A 95 -9.18 19.26 20.33
C ASP A 95 -8.41 20.06 21.38
N GLY A 96 -7.09 20.18 21.23
CA GLY A 96 -6.23 21.04 22.06
C GLY A 96 -6.63 22.51 21.96
N PHE A 97 -6.78 23.02 20.74
CA PHE A 97 -7.21 24.40 20.49
C PHE A 97 -8.59 24.70 21.08
N ASN A 98 -9.57 23.81 20.87
CA ASN A 98 -10.91 23.96 21.45
C ASN A 98 -10.87 23.96 22.98
N ARG A 99 -9.99 23.16 23.59
CA ARG A 99 -9.78 23.13 25.05
C ARG A 99 -9.21 24.45 25.55
N GLU A 100 -8.23 25.02 24.86
CA GLU A 100 -7.66 26.33 25.20
C GLU A 100 -8.70 27.45 25.06
N LEU A 101 -9.47 27.46 23.97
CA LEU A 101 -10.58 28.40 23.78
C LEU A 101 -11.65 28.27 24.87
N ALA A 102 -12.00 27.05 25.26
CA ALA A 102 -12.94 26.79 26.35
C ALA A 102 -12.39 27.28 27.70
N ALA A 103 -11.09 27.06 27.97
CA ALA A 103 -10.43 27.54 29.18
C ALA A 103 -10.39 29.08 29.23
N LEU A 104 -10.02 29.75 28.13
CA LEU A 104 -10.03 31.21 28.01
C LEU A 104 -11.44 31.80 28.20
N ASN A 105 -12.47 31.19 27.58
CA ASN A 105 -13.86 31.59 27.76
C ASN A 105 -14.39 31.33 29.18
N GLY A 106 -13.90 30.29 29.86
CA GLY A 106 -14.22 29.99 31.25
C GLY A 106 -13.58 30.97 32.24
N LEU A 107 -12.32 31.36 31.99
CA LEU A 107 -11.59 32.38 32.74
C LEU A 107 -12.25 33.77 32.60
N ALA A 108 -12.76 34.12 31.41
CA ALA A 108 -13.46 35.38 31.16
C ALA A 108 -14.86 35.45 31.82
N LYS A 109 -15.38 34.34 32.35
CA LYS A 109 -16.73 34.24 32.94
C LYS A 109 -16.76 34.24 34.48
N HIS A 110 -15.63 34.38 35.16
CA HIS A 110 -15.62 34.62 36.60
C HIS A 110 -15.69 36.14 36.90
N PRO A 111 -16.65 36.60 37.74
CA PRO A 111 -16.75 38.00 38.16
C PRO A 111 -15.61 38.42 39.11
#